data_AF-A0A2N3GAC2-F1
#
_entry.id   AF-A0A2N3GAC2-F1
#
_cell.length_a   1.000
_cell.length_b   1.000
_cell.length_c   1.000
_cell.angle_alpha   90.00
_cell.angle_beta   90.00
_cell.angle_gamma   90.00
#
_symmetry.space_group_name_H-M   'P 1'
#
loop_
_entity.id
_entity.type
_entity.pdbx_description
1 polymer ?
#
loop_
_entity_poly.entity_id
_entity_poly.type
_entity_poly.pdbx_seq_one_letter_code
_entity_poly.pdbx_strand_id
1 'polypeptide(L)'
;MSESTLWLLWDAFRARRQGPAAIALRQRARLAEMVAYARANSPYYRELYEGLPDRVEEHAALPVTNKKELMAHFDGWVTDPEVTIEEVRAFIANPDRIGEQFLGKYIVATTTGTTGTPGVFVFEDRHLAAGSATLPLTFWTWLGVRGFLKLLGRGVRIAGLFATGGHFVAVVGSARARR
;
A
#
# COMPACT_ATOMS: atom_id res chain seq x y z
N MET A 1 -14.58 -0.18 7.30
CA MET A 1 -14.45 0.84 8.36
C MET A 1 -13.59 1.98 7.82
N SER A 2 -14.12 3.20 7.72
CA SER A 2 -13.33 4.36 7.29
C SER A 2 -12.42 4.80 8.43
N GLU A 3 -11.20 4.24 8.50
CA GLU A 3 -10.18 4.74 9.41
C GLU A 3 -9.78 6.16 8.97
N SER A 4 -10.14 7.16 9.76
CA SER A 4 -9.73 8.55 9.52
C SER A 4 -8.21 8.66 9.59
N THR A 5 -7.60 9.49 8.74
CA THR A 5 -6.15 9.80 8.76
C THR A 5 -5.66 10.19 10.16
N LEU A 6 -6.50 10.86 10.95
CA LEU A 6 -6.22 11.22 12.34
C LEU A 6 -6.07 9.99 13.24
N TRP A 7 -6.90 8.98 13.03
CA TRP A 7 -6.81 7.72 13.75
C TRP A 7 -5.51 6.98 13.40
N LEU A 8 -5.13 6.93 12.12
CA LEU A 8 -3.88 6.31 11.67
C LEU A 8 -2.64 6.97 12.32
N LEU A 9 -2.62 8.31 12.37
CA LEU A 9 -1.57 9.07 13.04
C LEU A 9 -1.51 8.76 14.54
N TRP A 10 -2.67 8.75 15.20
CA TRP A 10 -2.77 8.46 16.63
C TRP A 10 -2.35 7.03 16.96
N ASP A 11 -2.78 6.04 16.18
CA ASP A 11 -2.39 4.65 16.37
C ASP A 11 -0.89 4.47 16.16
N ALA A 12 -0.31 5.07 15.11
CA ALA A 12 1.14 5.04 14.86
C ALA A 12 1.94 5.66 16.02
N PHE A 13 1.49 6.81 16.54
CA PHE A 13 2.11 7.44 17.70
C PHE A 13 2.01 6.56 18.96
N ARG A 14 0.82 6.01 19.23
CA ARG A 14 0.58 5.16 20.39
C ARG A 14 1.40 3.87 20.31
N ALA A 15 1.45 3.23 19.15
CA ALA A 15 2.24 2.02 18.90
C ALA A 15 3.72 2.28 19.17
N ARG A 16 4.26 3.40 18.66
CA ARG A 16 5.65 3.79 18.91
C ARG A 16 5.92 4.01 20.40
N ARG A 17 5.03 4.71 21.11
CA ARG A 17 5.19 5.00 22.55
C ARG A 17 5.12 3.73 23.41
N GLN A 18 4.31 2.75 23.01
CA GLN A 18 4.13 1.48 23.73
C GLN A 18 5.25 0.46 23.46
N GLY A 19 6.14 0.72 22.50
CA GLY A 19 7.33 -0.07 22.24
C GLY A 19 7.10 -1.35 21.40
N PRO A 20 8.17 -2.15 21.20
CA PRO A 20 8.19 -3.23 20.22
C PRO A 20 7.12 -4.31 20.42
N ALA A 21 6.82 -4.69 21.67
CA ALA A 21 5.81 -5.70 21.97
C ALA A 21 4.40 -5.28 21.50
N ALA A 22 4.07 -3.99 21.68
CA ALA A 22 2.79 -3.44 21.25
C ALA A 22 2.69 -3.28 19.72
N ILE A 23 3.82 -3.10 19.04
CA ILE A 23 3.91 -3.14 17.57
C ILE A 23 3.68 -4.57 17.08
N ALA A 24 4.36 -5.56 17.67
CA ALA A 24 4.22 -6.96 17.32
C ALA A 24 2.77 -7.45 17.46
N LEU A 25 2.08 -7.06 18.55
CA LEU A 25 0.66 -7.40 18.75
C LEU A 25 -0.24 -6.83 17.65
N ARG A 26 -0.02 -5.57 17.24
CA ARG A 26 -0.75 -4.95 16.12
C ARG A 26 -0.46 -5.62 14.79
N GLN A 27 0.80 -5.97 14.54
CA GLN A 27 1.19 -6.69 13.32
C GLN A 27 0.50 -8.04 13.21
N ARG A 28 0.48 -8.82 14.29
CA ARG A 28 -0.23 -10.12 14.35
C ARG A 28 -1.73 -9.97 14.10
N ALA A 29 -2.38 -9.02 14.77
CA ALA A 29 -3.81 -8.77 14.60
C ALA A 29 -4.14 -8.34 13.16
N ARG A 30 -3.42 -7.35 12.61
CA ARG A 30 -3.63 -6.86 11.24
C ARG A 30 -3.30 -7.93 10.19
N LEU A 31 -2.28 -8.76 10.42
CA LEU A 31 -1.96 -9.87 9.53
C LEU A 31 -3.11 -10.87 9.47
N ALA A 32 -3.66 -11.27 10.62
CA ALA A 32 -4.80 -12.16 10.67
C ALA A 32 -6.01 -11.61 9.92
N GLU A 33 -6.31 -10.31 10.09
CA GLU A 33 -7.38 -9.62 9.36
C GLU A 33 -7.13 -9.60 7.85
N MET A 34 -5.91 -9.30 7.41
CA MET A 34 -5.55 -9.29 5.98
C MET A 34 -5.65 -10.68 5.35
N VAL A 35 -5.19 -11.72 6.04
CA VAL A 35 -5.27 -13.11 5.57
C VAL A 35 -6.73 -13.57 5.46
N ALA A 36 -7.54 -13.30 6.49
CA ALA A 36 -8.97 -13.62 6.47
C ALA A 36 -9.70 -12.89 5.33
N TYR A 37 -9.40 -11.61 5.14
CA TYR A 37 -9.95 -10.81 4.04
C TYR A 37 -9.54 -11.37 2.67
N ALA A 38 -8.28 -11.74 2.48
CA ALA A 38 -7.79 -12.33 1.24
C ALA A 38 -8.48 -13.68 0.95
N ARG A 39 -8.61 -14.58 1.93
CA ARG A 39 -9.31 -15.87 1.76
C ARG A 39 -10.78 -15.69 1.35
N ALA A 40 -11.45 -14.70 1.94
CA ALA A 40 -12.85 -14.43 1.65
C ALA A 40 -13.05 -13.88 0.23
N ASN A 41 -12.18 -12.96 -0.21
CA ASN A 41 -12.43 -12.12 -1.38
C ASN A 41 -11.56 -12.43 -2.61
N SER A 42 -10.50 -13.23 -2.46
CA SER A 42 -9.64 -13.64 -3.57
C SER A 42 -9.71 -15.16 -3.77
N PRO A 43 -10.17 -15.64 -4.95
CA PRO A 43 -10.13 -17.06 -5.29
C PRO A 43 -8.74 -17.69 -5.15
N TYR A 44 -7.69 -17.00 -5.62
CA TYR A 44 -6.31 -17.49 -5.54
C TYR A 44 -5.85 -17.66 -4.09
N TYR A 45 -6.08 -16.66 -3.23
CA TYR A 45 -5.67 -16.77 -1.82
C TYR A 45 -6.56 -17.71 -1.02
N ARG A 46 -7.81 -17.93 -1.44
CA ARG A 46 -8.68 -18.94 -0.84
C ARG A 46 -8.09 -20.35 -1.00
N GLU A 47 -7.64 -20.68 -2.21
CA GLU A 47 -6.98 -21.95 -2.52
C GLU A 47 -5.58 -22.03 -1.89
N LEU A 48 -4.75 -21.00 -2.07
CA LEU A 48 -3.38 -20.99 -1.56
C LEU A 48 -3.32 -21.15 -0.03
N TYR A 49 -4.32 -20.63 0.68
CA TYR A 49 -4.38 -20.67 2.14
C TYR A 49 -5.32 -21.75 2.68
N GLU A 50 -5.88 -22.64 1.86
CA GLU A 50 -6.87 -23.65 2.27
C GLU A 50 -6.42 -24.46 3.51
N GLY A 51 -5.16 -24.93 3.51
CA GLY A 51 -4.58 -25.72 4.60
C GLY A 51 -4.10 -24.93 5.82
N LEU A 52 -4.24 -23.60 5.85
CA LEU A 52 -3.83 -22.76 6.98
C LEU A 52 -4.93 -22.68 8.05
N PRO A 53 -4.58 -22.50 9.34
CA PRO A 53 -5.56 -22.29 10.39
C PRO A 53 -6.41 -21.04 10.11
N ASP A 54 -7.61 -20.99 10.70
CA ASP A 54 -8.55 -19.88 10.52
C ASP A 54 -7.93 -18.52 10.85
N ARG A 55 -7.02 -18.50 11.83
CA ARG A 55 -6.33 -17.30 12.30
C ARG A 55 -4.82 -17.45 12.14
N VAL A 56 -4.26 -16.73 11.17
CA VAL A 56 -2.82 -16.69 10.89
C VAL A 56 -2.20 -15.40 11.43
N GLU A 57 -1.37 -15.52 12.46
CA GLU A 57 -0.69 -14.38 13.08
C GLU A 57 0.79 -14.27 12.73
N GLU A 58 1.36 -15.29 12.08
CA GLU A 58 2.77 -15.36 11.73
C GLU A 58 2.95 -15.41 10.22
N HIS A 59 3.62 -14.41 9.67
CA HIS A 59 3.86 -14.31 8.23
C HIS A 59 4.70 -15.47 7.68
N ALA A 60 5.55 -16.08 8.53
CA ALA A 60 6.35 -17.25 8.16
C ALA A 60 5.52 -18.51 7.91
N ALA A 61 4.26 -18.56 8.39
CA ALA A 61 3.35 -19.66 8.09
C ALA A 61 2.70 -19.54 6.71
N LEU A 62 2.80 -18.38 6.05
CA LEU A 62 2.21 -18.17 4.73
C LEU A 62 3.10 -18.78 3.63
N PRO A 63 2.52 -19.52 2.68
CA PRO A 63 3.22 -19.95 1.48
C PRO A 63 3.85 -18.75 0.76
N VAL A 64 5.11 -18.90 0.33
CA VAL A 64 5.80 -17.88 -0.47
C VAL A 64 5.22 -17.89 -1.88
N THR A 65 4.78 -16.73 -2.34
CA THR A 65 4.38 -16.49 -3.74
C THR A 65 5.44 -15.68 -4.48
N ASN A 66 5.36 -15.62 -5.80
CA ASN A 66 6.25 -14.80 -6.61
C ASN A 66 5.49 -13.93 -7.62
N LYS A 67 6.15 -12.85 -8.07
CA LYS A 67 5.55 -11.88 -9.00
C LYS A 67 5.06 -12.52 -10.30
N LYS A 68 5.76 -13.53 -10.82
CA LYS A 68 5.40 -14.18 -12.09
C LYS A 68 4.06 -14.91 -11.93
N GLU A 69 3.90 -15.69 -10.86
CA GLU A 69 2.64 -16.36 -10.53
C GLU A 69 1.50 -15.38 -10.29
N LEU A 70 1.72 -14.35 -9.46
CA LEU A 70 0.68 -13.35 -9.22
C LEU A 70 0.27 -12.63 -10.50
N MET A 71 1.18 -12.32 -11.42
CA MET A 71 0.79 -11.71 -12.70
C MET A 71 0.05 -12.67 -13.63
N ALA A 72 0.30 -13.99 -13.54
CA ALA A 72 -0.42 -15.00 -14.31
C ALA A 72 -1.85 -15.23 -13.76
N HIS A 73 -2.05 -15.04 -12.46
CA HIS A 73 -3.33 -15.22 -11.77
C HIS A 73 -3.93 -13.89 -11.29
N PHE A 74 -3.68 -12.79 -12.01
CA PHE A 74 -4.01 -11.44 -11.55
C PHE A 74 -5.46 -11.30 -11.09
N ASP A 75 -6.39 -11.64 -11.98
CA ASP A 75 -7.84 -11.54 -11.76
C ASP A 75 -8.31 -12.44 -10.60
N GLY A 76 -7.52 -13.46 -10.23
CA GLY A 76 -7.80 -14.37 -9.12
C GLY A 76 -7.20 -13.95 -7.78
N TRP A 77 -6.06 -13.24 -7.76
CA TRP A 77 -5.44 -12.81 -6.49
C TRP A 77 -5.91 -11.45 -6.00
N VAL A 78 -6.40 -10.59 -6.90
CA VAL A 78 -7.08 -9.36 -6.48
C VAL A 78 -8.33 -9.70 -5.66
N THR A 79 -8.72 -8.77 -4.80
CA THR A 79 -9.85 -8.94 -3.87
C THR A 79 -11.12 -8.25 -4.33
N ASP A 80 -11.08 -7.61 -5.49
CA ASP A 80 -12.22 -6.96 -6.11
C ASP A 80 -12.38 -7.50 -7.54
N PRO A 81 -13.49 -8.20 -7.86
CA PRO A 81 -13.69 -8.83 -9.16
C PRO A 81 -13.90 -7.84 -10.31
N GLU A 82 -14.17 -6.55 -10.04
CA GLU A 82 -14.20 -5.51 -11.07
C GLU A 82 -12.78 -5.12 -11.53
N VAL A 83 -11.72 -5.59 -10.84
CA VAL A 83 -10.33 -5.28 -11.17
C VAL A 83 -9.75 -6.38 -12.05
N THR A 84 -9.80 -6.21 -13.36
CA THR A 84 -9.22 -7.17 -14.32
C THR A 84 -7.85 -6.72 -14.84
N ILE A 85 -6.98 -7.66 -15.18
CA ILE A 85 -5.66 -7.35 -15.75
C ILE A 85 -5.80 -6.62 -17.08
N GLU A 86 -6.84 -6.91 -17.86
CA GLU A 86 -7.11 -6.28 -19.15
C GLU A 86 -7.41 -4.79 -18.97
N GLU A 87 -8.37 -4.45 -18.12
CA GLU A 87 -8.78 -3.07 -17.86
C GLU A 87 -7.66 -2.27 -17.20
N VAL A 88 -6.94 -2.88 -16.25
CA VAL A 88 -5.81 -2.22 -15.61
C VAL A 88 -4.70 -1.95 -16.63
N ARG A 89 -4.41 -2.90 -17.54
CA ARG A 89 -3.44 -2.69 -18.64
C ARG A 89 -3.88 -1.58 -19.59
N ALA A 90 -5.15 -1.54 -19.96
CA ALA A 90 -5.71 -0.47 -20.79
C ALA A 90 -5.61 0.90 -20.10
N PHE A 91 -5.84 0.95 -18.78
CA PHE A 91 -5.69 2.16 -17.98
C PHE A 91 -4.24 2.68 -18.00
N ILE A 92 -3.26 1.82 -17.69
CA ILE A 92 -1.85 2.23 -17.57
C ILE A 92 -1.18 2.53 -18.92
N ALA A 93 -1.74 2.01 -20.02
CA ALA A 93 -1.24 2.25 -21.37
C ALA A 93 -1.43 3.70 -21.84
N ASN A 94 -2.33 4.47 -21.18
CA ASN A 94 -2.54 5.88 -21.46
C ASN A 94 -1.81 6.76 -20.42
N PRO A 95 -0.68 7.42 -20.77
CA PRO A 95 0.07 8.28 -19.84
C PRO A 95 -0.72 9.49 -19.33
N ASP A 96 -1.75 9.96 -20.04
CA ASP A 96 -2.55 11.12 -19.62
C ASP A 96 -3.38 10.83 -18.37
N ARG A 97 -3.60 9.54 -18.08
CA ARG A 97 -4.36 9.07 -16.91
C ARG A 97 -3.50 8.95 -15.65
N ILE A 98 -2.22 9.31 -15.71
CA ILE A 98 -1.34 9.29 -14.53
C ILE A 98 -1.91 10.21 -13.44
N GLY A 99 -2.18 9.62 -12.27
CA GLY A 99 -2.75 10.29 -11.11
C GLY A 99 -4.27 10.21 -11.00
N GLU A 100 -4.96 9.77 -12.05
CA GLU A 100 -6.39 9.45 -12.01
C GLU A 100 -6.66 8.18 -11.20
N GLN A 101 -7.92 8.01 -10.77
CA GLN A 101 -8.36 6.79 -10.10
C GLN A 101 -8.92 5.80 -11.13
N PHE A 102 -8.35 4.60 -11.16
CA PHE A 102 -8.94 3.45 -11.83
C PHE A 102 -10.26 3.07 -11.13
N LEU A 103 -11.32 2.90 -11.92
CA LEU A 103 -12.71 2.69 -11.43
C LEU A 103 -13.21 3.78 -10.46
N GLY A 104 -12.57 4.97 -10.43
CA GLY A 104 -12.89 6.01 -9.46
C GLY A 104 -12.57 5.67 -8.00
N LYS A 105 -11.90 4.54 -7.74
CA LYS A 105 -11.61 4.02 -6.40
C LYS A 105 -10.14 3.68 -6.15
N TYR A 106 -9.41 3.28 -7.19
CA TYR A 106 -8.07 2.73 -7.03
C TYR A 106 -6.98 3.56 -7.66
N ILE A 107 -5.81 3.50 -7.03
CA ILE A 107 -4.55 3.95 -7.58
C ILE A 107 -3.87 2.73 -8.19
N VAL A 108 -3.38 2.89 -9.42
CA VAL A 108 -2.63 1.84 -10.12
C VAL A 108 -1.19 2.26 -10.23
N ALA A 109 -0.29 1.33 -9.92
CA ALA A 109 1.13 1.49 -10.20
C ALA A 109 1.75 0.24 -10.82
N THR A 110 2.76 0.45 -11.64
CA THR A 110 3.56 -0.58 -12.28
C THR A 110 4.99 -0.55 -11.77
N THR A 111 5.67 -1.69 -11.88
CA THR A 111 7.12 -1.77 -11.68
C THR A 111 7.80 -1.82 -13.04
N THR A 112 9.02 -1.28 -13.12
CA THR A 112 9.86 -1.22 -14.34
C THR A 112 10.25 -2.60 -14.91
N GLY A 113 9.87 -3.70 -14.26
CA GLY A 113 9.95 -5.02 -14.89
C GLY A 113 11.38 -5.54 -15.14
N THR A 114 12.30 -5.37 -14.20
CA THR A 114 13.68 -5.90 -14.30
C THR A 114 13.76 -7.42 -14.52
N THR A 115 12.67 -8.15 -14.28
CA THR A 115 12.56 -9.61 -14.44
C THR A 115 11.69 -10.02 -15.66
N GLY A 116 11.50 -9.12 -16.63
CA GLY A 116 10.75 -9.38 -17.88
C GLY A 116 9.22 -9.24 -17.79
N THR A 117 8.63 -9.39 -16.61
CA THR A 117 7.19 -9.13 -16.37
C THR A 117 7.01 -7.91 -15.47
N PRO A 118 6.49 -6.78 -15.98
CA PRO A 118 6.06 -5.66 -15.16
C PRO A 118 4.99 -6.12 -14.17
N GLY A 119 5.24 -5.93 -12.88
CA GLY A 119 4.22 -6.13 -11.85
C GLY A 119 3.22 -4.97 -11.89
N VAL A 120 1.93 -5.30 -11.85
CA VAL A 120 0.81 -4.36 -11.75
C VAL A 120 0.25 -4.44 -10.33
N PHE A 121 0.10 -3.29 -9.69
CA PHE A 121 -0.37 -3.18 -8.31
C PHE A 121 -1.50 -2.17 -8.24
N VAL A 122 -2.56 -2.55 -7.52
CA VAL A 122 -3.77 -1.76 -7.33
C VAL A 122 -3.95 -1.55 -5.84
N PHE A 123 -4.13 -0.30 -5.41
CA PHE A 123 -4.29 0.03 -4.00
C PHE A 123 -5.20 1.25 -3.82
N GLU A 124 -5.84 1.32 -2.66
CA GLU A 124 -6.72 2.42 -2.28
C GLU A 124 -5.94 3.58 -1.66
N ASP A 125 -6.57 4.75 -1.58
CA ASP A 125 -6.01 5.91 -0.88
C ASP A 125 -5.65 5.61 0.59
N ARG A 126 -6.38 4.70 1.25
CA ARG A 126 -6.05 4.27 2.62
C ARG A 126 -4.63 3.69 2.73
N HIS A 127 -4.13 3.03 1.69
CA HIS A 127 -2.78 2.45 1.69
C HIS A 127 -1.73 3.56 1.75
N LEU A 128 -1.93 4.63 0.97
CA LEU A 128 -1.07 5.81 1.01
C LEU A 128 -1.20 6.55 2.34
N ALA A 129 -2.43 6.69 2.87
CA ALA A 129 -2.68 7.32 4.16
C ALA A 129 -1.93 6.58 5.29
N ALA A 130 -2.01 5.25 5.34
CA ALA A 130 -1.33 4.43 6.33
C ALA A 130 0.19 4.59 6.27
N GLY A 131 0.79 4.61 5.06
CA GLY A 131 2.21 4.89 4.88
C GLY A 131 2.59 6.30 5.36
N SER A 132 1.81 7.30 4.93
CA SER A 132 2.07 8.71 5.27
C SER A 132 1.93 9.03 6.75
N ALA A 133 1.09 8.31 7.50
CA ALA A 133 0.88 8.50 8.94
C ALA A 133 2.16 8.25 9.76
N THR A 134 3.14 7.54 9.20
CA THR A 134 4.44 7.33 9.86
C THR A 134 5.42 8.49 9.66
N LEU A 135 5.25 9.31 8.61
CA LEU A 135 6.19 10.37 8.25
C LEU A 135 6.38 11.43 9.35
N PRO A 136 5.32 11.95 10.01
CA PRO A 136 5.51 12.93 11.09
C PRO A 136 6.32 12.37 12.26
N LEU A 137 6.15 11.07 12.57
CA LEU A 137 6.93 10.39 13.62
C LEU A 137 8.40 10.29 13.22
N THR A 138 8.68 9.96 11.96
CA THR A 138 10.04 9.94 11.42
C THR A 138 10.69 11.32 11.51
N PHE A 139 10.01 12.38 11.06
CA PHE A 139 10.52 13.74 11.16
C PHE A 139 10.77 14.19 12.59
N TRP A 140 9.86 13.87 13.52
CA TRP A 140 10.05 14.14 14.94
C TRP A 140 11.33 13.48 15.48
N THR A 141 11.60 12.24 15.08
CA THR A 141 12.79 11.51 15.53
C THR A 141 14.09 12.05 14.96
N TRP A 142 14.08 12.51 13.70
CA TRP A 142 15.28 13.04 13.04
C TRP A 142 15.59 14.49 13.42
N LEU A 143 14.55 15.32 13.52
CA LEU A 143 14.69 16.77 13.69
C LEU A 143 14.55 17.22 15.14
N GLY A 144 14.04 16.35 16.02
CA GLY A 144 13.63 16.70 17.38
C GLY A 144 12.48 17.71 17.41
N VAL A 145 12.06 18.07 18.63
CA VAL A 145 10.90 18.96 18.86
C VAL A 145 11.08 20.32 18.18
N ARG A 146 12.26 20.94 18.34
CA ARG A 146 12.55 22.27 17.80
C ARG A 146 12.59 22.27 16.27
N GLY A 147 13.20 21.25 15.67
CA GLY A 147 13.27 21.12 14.22
C GLY A 147 11.90 20.85 13.61
N PHE A 148 11.09 20.02 14.26
CA PHE A 148 9.71 19.76 13.84
C PHE A 148 8.82 21.01 13.92
N LEU A 149 8.88 21.77 15.02
CA LEU A 149 8.14 23.04 15.15
C LEU A 149 8.56 24.07 14.09
N LYS A 150 9.85 24.17 13.79
CA LYS A 150 10.37 25.04 12.73
C LYS A 150 9.87 24.62 11.34
N LEU A 151 9.72 23.31 11.11
CA LEU A 151 9.19 22.75 9.87
C LEU A 151 7.70 23.05 9.69
N LEU A 152 6.90 22.96 10.75
CA LEU A 152 5.49 23.39 10.76
C LEU A 152 5.34 24.90 10.49
N GLY A 153 6.17 25.73 11.12
CA GLY A 153 6.06 27.19 11.01
C GLY A 153 6.58 27.79 9.70
N ARG A 154 7.51 27.12 9.01
CA ARG A 154 8.07 27.58 7.72
C ARG A 154 7.42 26.92 6.49
N GLY A 155 6.60 25.91 6.72
CA GLY A 155 6.11 25.02 5.68
C GLY A 155 7.20 24.07 5.18
N VAL A 156 6.74 23.01 4.51
CA VAL A 156 7.60 21.98 3.93
C VAL A 156 7.67 22.20 2.42
N ARG A 157 8.88 22.25 1.86
CA ARG A 157 9.12 22.23 0.41
C ARG A 157 9.89 20.97 0.08
N ILE A 158 9.32 20.12 -0.76
CA ILE A 158 9.92 18.86 -1.19
C ILE A 158 10.19 18.96 -2.70
N ALA A 159 11.42 18.69 -3.11
CA ALA A 159 11.79 18.43 -4.49
C ALA A 159 12.09 16.93 -4.63
N GLY A 160 11.57 16.30 -5.69
CA GLY A 160 11.78 14.89 -5.95
C GLY A 160 12.12 14.65 -7.42
N LEU A 161 13.06 13.74 -7.65
CA LEU A 161 13.39 13.24 -8.99
C LEU A 161 12.71 11.89 -9.16
N PHE A 162 11.89 11.76 -10.19
CA PHE A 162 11.11 10.55 -10.46
C PHE A 162 11.32 10.12 -11.92
N ALA A 163 11.42 8.81 -12.14
CA ALA A 163 11.38 8.25 -13.48
C ALA A 163 9.98 8.48 -14.06
N THR A 164 9.85 9.22 -15.17
CA THR A 164 8.58 9.53 -15.83
C THR A 164 8.27 8.55 -16.95
N GLY A 165 7.13 8.71 -17.64
CA GLY A 165 6.76 7.89 -18.80
C GLY A 165 6.05 6.58 -18.47
N GLY A 166 5.68 6.36 -17.20
CA GLY A 166 4.91 5.21 -16.77
C GLY A 166 4.18 5.46 -15.46
N HIS A 167 3.25 4.56 -15.13
CA HIS A 167 2.47 4.58 -13.89
C HIS A 167 3.31 4.10 -12.70
N PHE A 168 4.45 4.73 -12.40
CA PHE A 168 5.25 4.35 -11.24
C PHE A 168 4.67 4.97 -9.96
N VAL A 169 4.74 4.24 -8.83
CA VAL A 169 4.21 4.70 -7.52
C VAL A 169 4.62 6.14 -7.21
N ALA A 170 5.89 6.47 -7.47
CA ALA A 170 6.45 7.78 -7.16
C ALA A 170 5.88 8.90 -8.05
N VAL A 171 5.71 8.65 -9.36
CA VAL A 171 5.11 9.64 -10.27
C VAL A 171 3.63 9.80 -9.99
N VAL A 172 2.90 8.70 -9.81
CA VAL A 172 1.47 8.71 -9.49
C VAL A 172 1.22 9.48 -8.19
N GLY A 173 2.00 9.23 -7.15
CA GLY A 173 1.94 9.99 -5.90
C GLY A 173 2.23 11.49 -6.11
N SER A 174 3.25 11.82 -6.91
CA SER A 174 3.61 13.22 -7.19
C SER A 174 2.54 13.96 -8.00
N ALA A 175 1.91 13.29 -8.97
CA ALA A 175 0.85 13.85 -9.80
C ALA A 175 -0.40 14.12 -8.95
N ARG A 176 -0.74 13.22 -8.02
CA ARG A 176 -1.85 13.40 -7.08
C ARG A 176 -1.60 14.55 -6.11
N ALA A 177 -0.38 14.72 -5.61
CA ALA A 177 -0.05 15.82 -4.69
C ALA A 177 -0.06 17.21 -5.34
N ARG A 178 -0.11 17.30 -6.68
CA ARG A 178 -0.18 18.55 -7.44
C ARG A 178 -1.60 18.94 -7.86
N ARG A 179 -2.57 18.03 -7.75
CA ARG A 179 -3.99 18.29 -8.02
C ARG A 179 -4.66 18.79 -6.74
#